data_AF-A0AAW1SK95-F1
#
_entry.id   AF-A0AAW1SK95-F1
#
_cell.length_a   1.000
_cell.length_b   1.000
_cell.length_c   1.000
_cell.angle_alpha   90.00
_cell.angle_beta   90.00
_cell.angle_gamma   90.00
#
_symmetry.space_group_name_H-M   'P 1'
#
loop_
_entity.id
_entity.type
_entity.pdbx_description
1 polymer ?
#
loop_
_entity_poly.entity_id
_entity_poly.type
_entity_poly.pdbx_seq_one_letter_code
_entity_poly.pdbx_strand_id
1 'polypeptide(L)'
;MYHSPERAQQVADLLASLPACRLVNRDQSLYEVPVRLADGRVTNLRVSLPPNFPAARPSLAVTQPLTHAWVDGTGRLATPGLRAWAPSSRLAPVVGEALAALAGDRASAASGLACMGSSGSAGGRATGGHSASGGAAALTRAPTLPGDFPQLHAMGAGELAALAADEAKYAAFVRKLAAASGVQQVQAQLRKGNVDLARGTLAREADLSELRNQIAIIWSSEYVAAKEAFDEPAARQAAVLEKVRPAALASALARRADEVEAASDALLERFIAGEAGGVDAFVAEYVKLRTRFHERDLKRQAAEQTLGERGAEPRAGACGF
;
A
#
# COMPACT_ATOMS: atom_id res chain seq x y z
N MET A 1 -4.11 -15.14 4.37
CA MET A 1 -2.92 -14.66 3.65
C MET A 1 -1.77 -14.63 4.64
N TYR A 2 -0.72 -15.41 4.43
CA TYR A 2 0.48 -15.36 5.27
C TYR A 2 1.32 -14.15 4.85
N HIS A 3 1.56 -13.23 5.78
CA HIS A 3 2.50 -12.13 5.59
C HIS A 3 3.89 -12.59 6.04
N SER A 4 4.94 -12.07 5.40
CA SER A 4 6.31 -12.39 5.81
C SER A 4 6.54 -11.96 7.27
N PRO A 5 7.37 -12.69 8.04
CA PRO A 5 7.69 -12.31 9.43
C PRO A 5 8.33 -10.92 9.48
N GLU A 6 9.10 -10.57 8.47
CA GLU A 6 9.73 -9.25 8.32
C GLU A 6 8.69 -8.13 8.13
N ARG A 7 7.63 -8.37 7.35
CA ARG A 7 6.50 -7.43 7.23
C ARG A 7 5.85 -7.20 8.59
N ALA A 8 5.54 -8.27 9.32
CA ALA A 8 4.92 -8.17 10.64
C ALA A 8 5.80 -7.36 11.61
N GLN A 9 7.12 -7.59 11.59
CA GLN A 9 8.07 -6.85 12.42
C GLN A 9 8.11 -5.35 12.09
N GLN A 10 8.17 -4.97 10.81
CA GLN A 10 8.18 -3.55 10.42
C GLN A 10 6.86 -2.85 10.70
N VAL A 11 5.73 -3.55 10.59
CA VAL A 11 4.41 -3.03 10.97
C VAL A 11 4.33 -2.83 12.48
N ALA A 12 4.79 -3.78 13.28
CA ALA A 12 4.82 -3.66 14.74
C ALA A 12 5.67 -2.46 15.17
N ASP A 13 6.85 -2.29 14.56
CA ASP A 13 7.74 -1.14 14.80
C ASP A 13 7.10 0.20 14.40
N LEU A 14 6.37 0.25 13.28
CA LEU A 14 5.62 1.43 12.85
C LEU A 14 4.52 1.81 13.87
N LEU A 15 3.74 0.84 14.33
CA LEU A 15 2.67 1.08 15.29
C LEU A 15 3.21 1.46 16.68
N ALA A 16 4.36 0.92 17.07
CA ALA A 16 5.04 1.28 18.32
C ALA A 16 5.63 2.70 18.27
N SER A 17 6.20 3.10 17.14
CA SER A 17 6.81 4.43 16.96
C SER A 17 5.78 5.54 16.71
N LEU A 18 4.63 5.21 16.11
CA LEU A 18 3.58 6.17 15.76
C LEU A 18 2.23 5.74 16.35
N PRO A 19 1.90 6.14 17.59
CA PRO A 19 0.67 5.71 18.26
C PRO A 19 -0.62 6.22 17.58
N ALA A 20 -0.52 7.26 16.74
CA ALA A 20 -1.65 7.77 15.96
C ALA A 20 -1.88 6.99 14.64
N CYS A 21 -1.00 6.04 14.29
CA CYS A 21 -1.13 5.20 13.11
C CYS A 21 -2.23 4.17 13.29
N ARG A 22 -3.17 4.10 12.34
CA ARG A 22 -4.29 3.15 12.38
C ARG A 22 -4.39 2.34 11.10
N LEU A 23 -4.87 1.11 11.24
CA LEU A 23 -5.16 0.23 10.13
C LEU A 23 -6.49 0.60 9.46
N VAL A 24 -6.51 0.68 8.13
CA VAL A 24 -7.70 1.04 7.35
C VAL A 24 -8.43 -0.18 6.80
N ASN A 25 -7.70 -1.26 6.51
CA ASN A 25 -8.23 -2.45 5.84
C ASN A 25 -7.94 -3.76 6.56
N ARG A 26 -8.73 -4.79 6.28
CA ARG A 26 -8.63 -6.11 6.96
C ARG A 26 -7.36 -6.88 6.59
N ASP A 27 -6.82 -6.66 5.41
CA ASP A 27 -5.63 -7.32 4.85
C ASP A 27 -4.30 -6.66 5.25
N GLN A 28 -4.33 -5.75 6.23
CA GLN A 28 -3.13 -5.17 6.84
C GLN A 28 -2.18 -4.48 5.85
N SER A 29 -2.69 -3.98 4.72
CA SER A 29 -1.89 -3.38 3.65
C SER A 29 -2.01 -1.86 3.58
N LEU A 30 -2.94 -1.25 4.33
CA LEU A 30 -3.19 0.17 4.29
C LEU A 30 -3.31 0.77 5.69
N TYR A 31 -2.44 1.73 5.98
CA TYR A 31 -2.41 2.45 7.25
C TYR A 31 -2.59 3.95 7.01
N GLU A 32 -3.15 4.64 7.99
CA GLU A 32 -3.29 6.09 7.99
C GLU A 32 -2.71 6.68 9.26
N VAL A 33 -1.96 7.77 9.10
CA VAL A 33 -1.40 8.56 10.21
C VAL A 33 -1.88 10.00 10.05
N PRO A 34 -2.58 10.58 11.05
CA PRO A 34 -2.94 11.98 11.00
C PRO A 34 -1.68 12.84 11.10
N VAL A 35 -1.60 13.88 10.27
CA VAL A 35 -0.50 14.84 10.24
C VAL A 35 -1.07 16.25 10.28
N ARG A 36 -0.50 17.06 11.18
CA ARG A 36 -0.79 18.49 11.25
C ARG A 36 0.21 19.21 10.35
N LEU A 37 -0.31 19.85 9.31
CA LEU A 37 0.49 20.61 8.35
C LEU A 37 0.99 21.92 8.99
N ALA A 38 2.02 22.51 8.39
CA ALA A 38 2.62 23.78 8.84
C ALA A 38 1.61 24.95 8.90
N ASP A 39 0.54 24.89 8.10
CA ASP A 39 -0.54 25.88 8.09
C ASP A 39 -1.64 25.61 9.13
N GLY A 40 -1.45 24.62 10.00
CA GLY A 40 -2.37 24.24 11.06
C GLY A 40 -3.51 23.32 10.65
N ARG A 41 -3.68 23.03 9.34
CA ARG A 41 -4.67 22.06 8.86
C ARG A 41 -4.25 20.64 9.24
N VAL A 42 -5.22 19.75 9.42
CA VAL A 42 -4.98 18.33 9.69
C VAL A 42 -5.37 17.52 8.46
N THR A 43 -4.46 16.68 8.00
CA THR A 43 -4.70 15.71 6.91
C THR A 43 -4.22 14.32 7.32
N ASN A 44 -4.40 13.31 6.46
CA ASN A 44 -3.89 11.96 6.72
C ASN A 44 -2.81 11.59 5.72
N LEU A 45 -1.70 11.06 6.24
CA LEU A 45 -0.69 10.34 5.47
C LEU A 45 -1.13 8.87 5.37
N ARG A 46 -1.37 8.42 4.16
CA ARG A 46 -1.69 7.04 3.82
C ARG A 46 -0.42 6.28 3.47
N VAL A 47 -0.19 5.18 4.18
CA VAL A 47 0.92 4.24 3.99
C VAL A 47 0.34 2.96 3.37
N SER A 48 0.74 2.64 2.15
CA SER A 48 0.32 1.43 1.45
C SER A 48 1.49 0.47 1.28
N LEU A 49 1.29 -0.77 1.73
CA LEU A 49 2.27 -1.85 1.69
C LEU A 49 1.94 -2.80 0.54
N PRO A 50 2.86 -2.99 -0.44
CA PRO A 50 2.66 -3.96 -1.51
C PRO A 50 2.70 -5.41 -0.98
N PRO A 51 2.17 -6.40 -1.75
CA PRO A 51 2.16 -7.80 -1.35
C PRO A 51 3.56 -8.37 -1.07
N ASN A 52 4.57 -7.91 -1.82
CA ASN A 52 5.97 -8.35 -1.70
C ASN A 52 6.81 -7.47 -0.75
N PHE A 53 6.18 -6.70 0.14
CA PHE A 53 6.89 -5.90 1.14
C PHE A 53 7.67 -6.79 2.13
N PRO A 54 8.92 -6.44 2.52
CA PRO A 54 9.65 -5.19 2.23
C PRO A 54 10.48 -5.17 0.94
N ALA A 55 10.56 -6.28 0.20
CA ALA A 55 11.30 -6.33 -1.06
C ALA A 55 10.76 -5.33 -2.10
N ALA A 56 9.44 -5.15 -2.15
CA ALA A 56 8.80 -4.08 -2.89
C ALA A 56 8.62 -2.83 -2.01
N ARG A 57 8.97 -1.67 -2.58
CA ARG A 57 8.90 -0.35 -1.94
C ARG A 57 7.46 0.02 -1.51
N PRO A 58 7.25 0.51 -0.27
CA PRO A 58 5.95 1.03 0.17
C PRO A 58 5.61 2.33 -0.55
N SER A 59 4.32 2.69 -0.60
CA SER A 59 3.90 3.98 -1.15
C SER A 59 3.25 4.86 -0.10
N LEU A 60 3.61 6.15 -0.13
CA LEU A 60 3.13 7.17 0.78
C LEU A 60 2.33 8.20 -0.02
N ALA A 61 1.14 8.54 0.44
CA ALA A 61 0.29 9.54 -0.20
C ALA A 61 -0.52 10.33 0.81
N VAL A 62 -0.75 11.60 0.55
CA VAL A 62 -1.67 12.43 1.34
C VAL A 62 -3.09 12.29 0.80
N THR A 63 -4.08 12.31 1.68
CA THR A 63 -5.48 12.14 1.29
C THR A 63 -6.13 13.42 0.78
N GLN A 64 -5.51 14.58 1.00
CA GLN A 64 -6.00 15.88 0.53
C GLN A 64 -4.98 16.57 -0.39
N PRO A 65 -5.44 17.34 -1.40
CA PRO A 65 -4.55 18.10 -2.26
C PRO A 65 -3.73 19.10 -1.44
N LEU A 66 -2.40 18.99 -1.52
CA LEU A 66 -1.48 19.92 -0.86
C LEU A 66 -0.25 20.18 -1.73
N THR A 67 0.22 21.43 -1.72
CA THR A 67 1.42 21.85 -2.45
C THR A 67 2.63 21.78 -1.54
N HIS A 68 3.47 20.76 -1.73
CA HIS A 68 4.69 20.55 -0.95
C HIS A 68 5.82 20.02 -1.84
N ALA A 69 7.08 20.36 -1.54
CA ALA A 69 8.23 20.03 -2.39
C ALA A 69 8.41 18.52 -2.63
N TRP A 70 7.94 17.70 -1.69
CA TRP A 70 8.01 16.24 -1.79
C TRP A 70 6.70 15.59 -2.21
N VAL A 71 5.64 16.35 -2.48
CA VAL A 71 4.34 15.85 -2.91
C VAL A 71 4.13 16.16 -4.38
N ASP A 72 3.85 15.13 -5.17
CA ASP A 72 3.54 15.30 -6.59
C ASP A 72 2.08 15.74 -6.83
N GLY A 73 1.73 16.01 -8.09
CA GLY A 73 0.37 16.43 -8.46
C GLY A 73 -0.72 15.38 -8.19
N THR A 74 -0.35 14.15 -7.84
CA THR A 74 -1.29 13.07 -7.46
C THR A 74 -1.38 12.87 -5.94
N GLY A 75 -0.66 13.66 -5.15
CA GLY A 75 -0.61 13.54 -3.70
C GLY A 75 0.37 12.48 -3.20
N ARG A 76 1.20 11.86 -4.04
CA ARG A 76 2.22 10.89 -3.61
C ARG A 76 3.47 11.59 -3.12
N LEU A 77 4.07 11.02 -2.06
CA LEU A 77 5.29 11.53 -1.48
C LEU A 77 6.53 10.88 -2.10
N ALA A 78 7.57 11.67 -2.27
CA ALA A 78 8.88 11.23 -2.74
C ALA A 78 10.01 11.73 -1.82
N THR A 79 10.07 11.21 -0.59
CA THR A 79 11.12 11.53 0.39
C THR A 79 12.45 10.82 0.05
N PRO A 80 13.60 11.31 0.51
CA PRO A 80 14.90 10.66 0.35
C PRO A 80 14.90 9.20 0.82
N GLY A 81 14.41 8.92 2.03
CA GLY A 81 14.34 7.56 2.57
C GLY A 81 13.43 6.64 1.76
N LEU A 82 12.36 7.19 1.18
CA LEU A 82 11.47 6.44 0.32
C LEU A 82 12.07 6.19 -1.07
N ARG A 83 12.86 7.13 -1.63
CA ARG A 83 13.55 6.98 -2.93
C ARG A 83 14.69 5.96 -2.86
N ALA A 84 15.41 5.93 -1.75
CA ALA A 84 16.52 5.01 -1.49
C ALA A 84 16.07 3.68 -0.86
N TRP A 85 14.78 3.33 -0.96
CA TRP A 85 14.25 2.13 -0.33
C TRP A 85 14.95 0.87 -0.83
N ALA A 86 15.42 0.07 0.12
CA ALA A 86 15.96 -1.27 -0.09
C ALA A 86 15.21 -2.26 0.82
N PRO A 87 15.29 -3.58 0.56
CA PRO A 87 14.65 -4.58 1.43
C PRO A 87 15.12 -4.49 2.89
N SER A 88 16.34 -4.03 3.13
CA SER A 88 16.91 -3.79 4.47
C SER A 88 16.49 -2.48 5.12
N SER A 89 15.73 -1.63 4.43
CA SER A 89 15.23 -0.35 4.95
C SER A 89 14.13 -0.58 6.00
N ARG A 90 14.03 0.36 6.95
CA ARG A 90 12.99 0.34 8.00
C ARG A 90 11.87 1.31 7.65
N LEU A 91 10.62 0.86 7.78
CA LEU A 91 9.44 1.65 7.44
C LEU A 91 9.20 2.84 8.40
N ALA A 92 9.31 2.61 9.71
CA ALA A 92 9.06 3.63 10.73
C ALA A 92 9.83 4.96 10.51
N PRO A 93 11.17 4.96 10.31
CA PRO A 93 11.90 6.21 10.07
C PRO A 93 11.55 6.88 8.73
N VAL A 94 11.20 6.11 7.69
CA VAL A 94 10.78 6.67 6.40
C VAL A 94 9.42 7.38 6.52
N VAL A 95 8.49 6.80 7.26
CA VAL A 95 7.20 7.45 7.57
C VAL A 95 7.41 8.66 8.48
N GLY A 96 8.30 8.55 9.47
CA GLY A 96 8.67 9.67 10.34
C GLY A 96 9.26 10.86 9.58
N GLU A 97 10.18 10.61 8.63
CA GLU A 97 10.74 11.63 7.73
C GLU A 97 9.64 12.34 6.93
N ALA A 98 8.70 11.57 6.37
CA ALA A 98 7.57 12.10 5.63
C ALA A 98 6.66 12.98 6.50
N LEU A 99 6.37 12.56 7.73
CA LEU A 99 5.54 13.32 8.67
C LEU A 99 6.23 14.62 9.10
N ALA A 100 7.53 14.57 9.44
CA ALA A 100 8.30 15.74 9.85
C ALA A 100 8.33 16.80 8.73
N ALA A 101 8.55 16.36 7.48
CA ALA A 101 8.56 17.27 6.34
C ALA A 101 7.19 17.91 6.08
N LEU A 102 6.10 17.14 6.20
CA LEU A 102 4.74 17.67 6.06
C LEU A 102 4.34 18.62 7.21
N ALA A 103 4.86 18.38 8.42
CA ALA A 103 4.65 19.23 9.59
C ALA A 103 5.49 20.53 9.54
N GLY A 104 6.43 20.65 8.61
CA GLY A 104 7.28 21.83 8.42
C GLY A 104 8.58 21.82 9.23
N ASP A 105 8.95 20.69 9.83
CA ASP A 105 10.15 20.57 10.64
C ASP A 105 11.38 20.41 9.73
N ARG A 106 12.05 21.53 9.40
CA ARG A 106 13.16 21.64 8.43
C ARG A 106 14.48 21.10 8.99
N ALA A 107 14.52 19.87 9.48
CA ALA A 107 15.75 19.23 9.93
C ALA A 107 16.22 18.10 9.00
N SER A 108 16.18 18.29 7.66
CA SER A 108 17.05 17.59 6.68
C SER A 108 16.72 18.04 5.24
N ALA A 109 16.98 19.32 4.91
CA ALA A 109 16.85 19.83 3.54
C ALA A 109 18.17 20.45 3.02
N ALA A 110 19.30 20.15 3.67
CA ALA A 110 20.60 20.71 3.32
C ALA A 110 21.68 19.61 3.26
N SER A 111 21.78 18.94 2.11
CA SER A 111 23.06 18.57 1.50
C SER A 111 22.82 18.05 0.09
N GLY A 112 23.35 18.76 -0.91
CA GLY A 112 23.34 18.32 -2.29
C GLY A 112 23.10 19.38 -3.36
N LEU A 113 23.50 20.64 -3.16
CA LEU A 113 23.89 21.49 -4.29
C LEU A 113 25.41 21.60 -4.30
N ALA A 114 26.04 20.89 -5.23
CA ALA A 114 27.30 21.31 -5.82
C ALA A 114 27.32 20.81 -7.27
N CYS A 115 27.08 21.75 -8.17
CA CYS A 115 27.42 21.67 -9.58
C CYS A 115 28.93 21.56 -9.76
N MET A 116 29.39 20.67 -10.63
CA MET A 116 30.62 20.80 -11.40
C MET A 116 30.56 19.82 -12.58
N GLY A 117 30.73 20.36 -13.78
CA GLY A 117 30.56 19.62 -15.03
C GLY A 117 31.75 18.73 -15.38
N SER A 118 31.54 17.85 -16.35
CA SER A 118 32.51 17.59 -17.40
C SER A 118 31.82 16.91 -18.59
N SER A 119 32.31 17.28 -19.77
CA SER A 119 31.96 16.78 -21.09
C SER A 119 32.03 15.26 -21.23
N GLY A 120 31.13 14.73 -22.06
CA GLY A 120 31.20 13.35 -22.55
C GLY A 120 30.12 13.10 -23.60
N SER A 121 30.48 13.30 -24.86
CA SER A 121 29.69 12.95 -26.05
C SER A 121 29.53 11.43 -26.19
N ALA A 122 28.32 10.95 -26.51
CA ALA A 122 28.00 10.05 -27.65
C ALA A 122 26.72 9.21 -27.42
N GLY A 123 25.79 9.27 -28.39
CA GLY A 123 24.76 8.27 -28.76
C GLY A 123 23.66 8.00 -27.72
N GLY A 124 22.36 8.22 -27.94
CA GLY A 124 21.57 8.12 -29.16
C GLY A 124 20.55 6.97 -29.03
N ARG A 125 19.34 7.25 -28.53
CA ARG A 125 18.03 6.93 -29.16
C ARG A 125 16.85 7.26 -28.26
N ALA A 126 15.87 7.87 -28.91
CA ALA A 126 14.64 8.39 -28.39
C ALA A 126 13.58 7.31 -28.09
N THR A 127 12.77 7.55 -27.06
CA THR A 127 11.34 7.23 -27.06
C THR A 127 10.62 8.33 -26.28
N GLY A 128 9.70 9.03 -26.97
CA GLY A 128 8.96 10.17 -26.46
C GLY A 128 7.94 9.83 -25.38
N GLY A 129 7.58 10.85 -24.60
CA GLY A 129 6.61 10.74 -23.52
C GLY A 129 6.36 12.06 -22.79
N HIS A 130 5.83 13.05 -23.52
CA HIS A 130 5.01 14.16 -23.01
C HIS A 130 5.45 14.87 -21.71
N SER A 131 6.56 15.63 -21.78
CA SER A 131 6.71 16.80 -20.93
C SER A 131 5.80 17.93 -21.43
N ALA A 132 4.63 18.06 -20.83
CA ALA A 132 3.81 19.26 -20.92
C ALA A 132 3.20 19.59 -19.55
N SER A 133 4.05 19.92 -18.58
CA SER A 133 3.60 20.56 -17.33
C SER A 133 4.49 21.72 -16.86
N GLY A 134 5.54 22.06 -17.62
CA GLY A 134 6.47 23.14 -17.27
C GLY A 134 5.91 24.58 -17.36
N GLY A 135 4.69 24.77 -17.87
CA GLY A 135 4.10 26.10 -18.06
C GLY A 135 3.16 26.59 -16.96
N ALA A 136 2.59 25.70 -16.15
CA ALA A 136 1.49 26.06 -15.24
C ALA A 136 1.98 26.65 -13.90
N ALA A 137 3.16 26.25 -13.42
CA ALA A 137 3.68 26.70 -12.13
C ALA A 137 4.18 28.16 -12.13
N ALA A 138 4.42 28.76 -13.31
CA ALA A 138 4.92 30.12 -13.42
C ALA A 138 3.82 31.20 -13.33
N LEU A 139 2.54 30.84 -13.48
CA LEU A 139 1.44 31.81 -13.59
C LEU A 139 0.60 32.02 -12.32
N THR A 140 0.97 31.39 -11.20
CA THR A 140 0.18 31.48 -9.94
C THR A 140 0.65 32.57 -8.98
N ARG A 141 1.75 33.28 -9.26
CA ARG A 141 2.14 34.42 -8.43
C ARG A 141 1.30 35.63 -8.82
N ALA A 142 0.41 36.04 -7.91
CA ALA A 142 -0.30 37.31 -8.04
C ALA A 142 0.72 38.44 -8.28
N PRO A 143 0.49 39.32 -9.27
CA PRO A 143 1.39 40.43 -9.53
C PRO A 143 1.52 41.28 -8.26
N THR A 144 2.75 41.61 -7.87
CA THR A 144 3.02 42.43 -6.69
C THR A 144 2.46 43.83 -6.92
N LEU A 145 1.61 44.28 -5.99
CA LEU A 145 1.05 45.64 -6.04
C LEU A 145 2.20 46.66 -5.97
N PRO A 146 2.29 47.61 -6.91
CA PRO A 146 3.24 48.72 -6.81
C PRO A 146 3.00 49.52 -5.53
N GLY A 147 4.07 49.86 -4.81
CA GLY A 147 3.99 50.70 -3.60
C GLY A 147 3.77 52.18 -3.91
N ASP A 148 4.09 52.62 -5.12
CA ASP A 148 4.01 54.01 -5.55
C ASP A 148 3.41 54.12 -6.97
N PHE A 149 2.71 55.22 -7.22
CA PHE A 149 2.06 55.52 -8.50
C PHE A 149 2.61 56.83 -9.07
N PRO A 150 3.74 56.82 -9.79
CA PRO A 150 4.38 58.03 -10.32
C PRO A 150 3.45 58.83 -11.25
N GLN A 151 2.48 58.17 -11.87
CA GLN A 151 1.47 58.82 -12.70
C GLN A 151 0.50 59.71 -11.90
N LEU A 152 0.25 59.40 -10.62
CA LEU A 152 -0.55 60.26 -9.73
C LEU A 152 0.27 61.44 -9.22
N HIS A 153 1.56 61.24 -8.96
CA HIS A 153 2.48 62.33 -8.54
C HIS A 153 2.70 63.38 -9.63
N ALA A 154 2.55 63.00 -10.90
CA ALA A 154 2.69 63.90 -12.04
C ALA A 154 1.43 64.74 -12.35
N MET A 155 0.28 64.45 -11.72
CA MET A 155 -0.98 65.16 -11.97
C MET A 155 -1.11 66.41 -11.10
N GLY A 156 -1.74 67.46 -11.64
CA GLY A 156 -2.01 68.69 -10.87
C GLY A 156 -3.10 68.51 -9.81
N ALA A 157 -3.13 69.37 -8.79
CA ALA A 157 -4.12 69.29 -7.69
C ALA A 157 -5.58 69.34 -8.19
N GLY A 158 -5.86 70.13 -9.23
CA GLY A 158 -7.20 70.19 -9.85
C GLY A 158 -7.58 68.92 -10.62
N GLU A 159 -6.62 68.25 -11.25
CA GLU A 159 -6.84 67.00 -11.96
C GLU A 159 -7.04 65.83 -10.99
N LEU A 160 -6.30 65.81 -9.89
CA LEU A 160 -6.48 64.86 -8.79
C LEU A 160 -7.84 65.02 -8.12
N ALA A 161 -8.29 66.26 -7.87
CA ALA A 161 -9.63 66.53 -7.33
C ALA A 161 -10.73 66.07 -8.30
N ALA A 162 -10.56 66.31 -9.61
CA ALA A 162 -11.50 65.85 -10.63
C ALA A 162 -11.52 64.32 -10.78
N LEU A 163 -10.36 63.67 -10.60
CA LEU A 163 -10.25 62.21 -10.62
C LEU A 163 -10.88 61.56 -9.37
N ALA A 164 -10.75 62.20 -8.21
CA ALA A 164 -11.34 61.74 -6.95
C ALA A 164 -12.85 61.95 -6.89
N ALA A 165 -13.37 63.00 -7.54
CA ALA A 165 -14.80 63.32 -7.56
C ALA A 165 -15.61 62.53 -8.60
N ASP A 166 -14.95 61.94 -9.60
CA ASP A 166 -15.60 61.23 -10.71
C ASP A 166 -15.14 59.77 -10.78
N GLU A 167 -16.02 58.88 -10.31
CA GLU A 167 -15.75 57.44 -10.23
C GLU A 167 -15.51 56.80 -11.60
N ALA A 168 -16.12 57.31 -12.67
CA ALA A 168 -15.91 56.80 -14.02
C ALA A 168 -14.52 57.17 -14.55
N LYS A 169 -14.05 58.40 -14.27
CA LYS A 169 -12.67 58.83 -14.59
C LYS A 169 -11.63 58.05 -13.78
N TYR A 170 -11.89 57.84 -12.49
CA TYR A 170 -11.04 57.01 -11.63
C TYR A 170 -10.92 55.58 -12.17
N ALA A 171 -12.05 54.93 -12.48
CA ALA A 171 -12.07 53.58 -13.04
C ALA A 171 -11.38 53.50 -14.42
N ALA A 172 -11.48 54.54 -15.25
CA ALA A 172 -10.74 54.62 -16.52
C ALA A 172 -9.22 54.73 -16.30
N PHE A 173 -8.79 55.53 -15.33
CA PHE A 173 -7.38 55.68 -14.96
C PHE A 173 -6.80 54.37 -14.41
N VAL A 174 -7.50 53.69 -13.49
CA VAL A 174 -7.10 52.38 -12.95
C VAL A 174 -7.01 51.32 -14.05
N ARG A 175 -7.97 51.29 -14.98
CA ARG A 175 -7.92 50.38 -16.14
C ARG A 175 -6.71 50.64 -17.03
N LYS A 176 -6.34 51.90 -17.25
CA LYS A 176 -5.15 52.28 -18.02
C LYS A 176 -3.86 51.80 -17.33
N LEU A 177 -3.75 51.96 -16.02
CA LEU A 177 -2.62 51.45 -15.24
C LEU A 177 -2.56 49.91 -15.26
N ALA A 178 -3.71 49.24 -15.11
CA ALA A 178 -3.81 47.79 -15.17
C ALA A 178 -3.49 47.20 -16.56
N ALA A 179 -3.76 47.95 -17.62
CA ALA A 179 -3.37 47.58 -18.99
C ALA A 179 -1.85 47.68 -19.19
N ALA A 180 -1.21 48.70 -18.60
CA ALA A 180 0.25 48.88 -18.67
C ALA A 180 1.03 47.87 -17.82
N SER A 181 0.42 47.30 -16.77
CA SER A 181 1.08 46.37 -15.84
C SER A 181 1.01 44.88 -16.27
N GLY A 182 0.42 44.56 -17.43
CA GLY A 182 0.33 43.19 -17.93
C GLY A 182 -0.66 42.29 -17.18
N VAL A 183 -1.33 42.78 -16.13
CA VAL A 183 -2.32 42.04 -15.31
C VAL A 183 -3.44 41.48 -16.19
N GLN A 184 -3.90 42.26 -17.16
CA GLN A 184 -4.93 41.85 -18.11
C GLN A 184 -4.47 40.68 -19.00
N GLN A 185 -3.20 40.67 -19.41
CA GLN A 185 -2.62 39.59 -20.21
C GLN A 185 -2.49 38.30 -19.38
N VAL A 186 -2.04 38.39 -18.13
CA VAL A 186 -1.97 37.26 -17.19
C VAL A 186 -3.37 36.69 -16.94
N GLN A 187 -4.37 37.55 -16.71
CA GLN A 187 -5.75 37.12 -16.52
C GLN A 187 -6.30 36.39 -17.76
N ALA A 188 -6.05 36.91 -18.96
CA ALA A 188 -6.45 36.28 -20.21
C ALA A 188 -5.76 34.92 -20.43
N GLN A 189 -4.46 34.83 -20.12
CA GLN A 189 -3.70 33.58 -20.19
C GLN A 189 -4.21 32.54 -19.20
N LEU A 190 -4.50 32.93 -17.95
CA LEU A 190 -5.09 32.03 -16.95
C LEU A 190 -6.47 31.52 -17.37
N ARG A 191 -7.34 32.40 -17.89
CA ARG A 191 -8.65 31.99 -18.40
C ARG A 191 -8.50 31.00 -19.55
N LYS A 192 -7.63 31.29 -20.51
CA LYS A 192 -7.36 30.40 -21.63
C LYS A 192 -6.80 29.05 -21.16
N GLY A 193 -5.80 29.06 -20.27
CA GLY A 193 -5.20 27.85 -19.72
C GLY A 193 -6.20 26.98 -18.96
N ASN A 194 -7.10 27.59 -18.18
CA ASN A 194 -8.17 26.86 -17.49
C ASN A 194 -9.14 26.20 -18.48
N VAL A 195 -9.53 26.92 -19.55
CA VAL A 195 -10.39 26.37 -20.60
C VAL A 195 -9.70 25.23 -21.35
N ASP A 196 -8.43 25.40 -21.71
CA ASP A 196 -7.64 24.38 -22.41
C ASP A 196 -7.46 23.13 -21.53
N LEU A 197 -7.22 23.30 -20.22
CA LEU A 197 -7.15 22.20 -19.26
C LEU A 197 -8.49 21.48 -19.11
N ALA A 198 -9.59 22.22 -19.00
CA ALA A 198 -10.92 21.64 -18.92
C ALA A 198 -11.24 20.84 -20.20
N ARG A 199 -10.94 21.39 -21.38
CA ARG A 199 -11.11 20.69 -22.66
C ARG A 199 -10.26 19.43 -22.75
N GLY A 200 -8.99 19.50 -22.36
CA GLY A 200 -8.09 18.34 -22.35
C GLY A 200 -8.52 17.27 -21.34
N THR A 201 -9.18 17.66 -20.25
CA THR A 201 -9.74 16.73 -19.26
C THR A 201 -10.99 16.05 -19.80
N LEU A 202 -11.93 16.83 -20.37
CA LEU A 202 -13.17 16.31 -20.96
C LEU A 202 -12.89 15.41 -22.18
N ALA A 203 -11.88 15.72 -22.99
CA ALA A 203 -11.49 14.88 -24.13
C ALA A 203 -11.11 13.45 -23.71
N ARG A 204 -10.55 13.26 -22.51
CA ARG A 204 -10.15 11.94 -21.98
C ARG A 204 -11.31 11.17 -21.33
N GLU A 205 -12.46 11.79 -21.15
CA GLU A 205 -13.61 11.16 -20.50
C GLU A 205 -14.13 9.96 -21.30
N ALA A 206 -14.19 10.10 -22.63
CA ALA A 206 -14.57 9.02 -23.53
C ALA A 206 -13.62 7.82 -23.41
N ASP A 207 -12.30 8.05 -23.52
CA ASP A 207 -11.28 7.00 -23.38
C ASP A 207 -11.38 6.27 -22.03
N LEU A 208 -11.58 7.01 -20.93
CA LEU A 208 -11.75 6.43 -19.60
C LEU A 208 -13.03 5.58 -19.49
N SER A 209 -14.13 6.03 -20.10
CA SER A 209 -15.36 5.26 -20.14
C SER A 209 -15.20 3.96 -20.93
N GLU A 210 -14.47 4.00 -22.05
CA GLU A 210 -14.23 2.84 -22.88
C GLU A 210 -13.33 1.83 -22.18
N LEU A 211 -12.22 2.29 -21.58
CA LEU A 211 -11.33 1.42 -20.80
C LEU A 211 -12.04 0.76 -19.62
N ARG A 212 -12.92 1.49 -18.93
CA ARG A 212 -13.75 0.91 -17.85
C ARG A 212 -14.68 -0.17 -18.37
N ASN A 213 -15.32 0.06 -19.52
CA ASN A 213 -16.18 -0.92 -20.15
C ASN A 213 -15.40 -2.16 -20.58
N GLN A 214 -14.22 -1.99 -21.21
CA GLN A 214 -13.34 -3.09 -21.59
C GLN A 214 -12.91 -3.92 -20.37
N ILE A 215 -12.51 -3.27 -19.27
CA ILE A 215 -12.17 -3.95 -18.01
C ILE A 215 -13.37 -4.74 -17.48
N ALA A 216 -14.57 -4.16 -17.50
CA ALA A 216 -15.78 -4.85 -17.04
C ALA A 216 -16.11 -6.08 -17.89
N ILE A 217 -15.93 -5.99 -19.22
CA ILE A 217 -16.12 -7.11 -20.14
C ILE A 217 -15.10 -8.21 -19.83
N ILE A 218 -13.80 -7.90 -19.87
CA ILE A 218 -12.73 -8.89 -19.62
C ILE A 218 -12.91 -9.55 -18.25
N TRP A 219 -13.27 -8.77 -17.23
CA TRP A 219 -13.50 -9.30 -15.90
C TRP A 219 -14.64 -10.31 -15.87
N SER A 220 -15.77 -9.98 -16.47
CA SER A 220 -16.96 -10.84 -16.47
C SER A 220 -16.88 -12.02 -17.45
N SER A 221 -16.25 -11.86 -18.62
CA SER A 221 -16.22 -12.90 -19.65
C SER A 221 -15.04 -13.87 -19.51
N GLU A 222 -13.87 -13.39 -19.08
CA GLU A 222 -12.64 -14.20 -19.09
C GLU A 222 -12.14 -14.47 -17.67
N TYR A 223 -11.97 -13.42 -16.85
CA TYR A 223 -11.33 -13.58 -15.55
C TYR A 223 -12.16 -14.44 -14.58
N VAL A 224 -13.46 -14.17 -14.45
CA VAL A 224 -14.33 -14.93 -13.53
C VAL A 224 -14.34 -16.41 -13.92
N ALA A 225 -14.53 -16.72 -15.21
CA ALA A 225 -14.53 -18.10 -15.70
C ALA A 225 -13.18 -18.80 -15.48
N ALA A 226 -12.06 -18.14 -15.80
CA ALA A 226 -10.72 -18.69 -15.59
C ALA A 226 -10.42 -18.91 -14.10
N LYS A 227 -10.88 -17.99 -13.25
CA LYS A 227 -10.75 -18.09 -11.79
C LYS A 227 -11.54 -19.26 -11.23
N GLU A 228 -12.80 -19.42 -11.63
CA GLU A 228 -13.62 -20.56 -11.18
C GLU A 228 -13.02 -21.90 -11.64
N ALA A 229 -12.54 -21.96 -12.89
CA ALA A 229 -11.87 -23.14 -13.42
C ALA A 229 -10.56 -23.49 -12.68
N PHE A 230 -9.93 -22.55 -12.00
CA PHE A 230 -8.75 -22.78 -11.17
C PHE A 230 -9.11 -23.09 -9.70
N ASP A 231 -10.00 -22.29 -9.11
CA ASP A 231 -10.35 -22.35 -7.70
C ASP A 231 -11.01 -23.70 -7.34
N GLU A 232 -11.84 -24.28 -8.22
CA GLU A 232 -12.47 -25.58 -7.97
C GLU A 232 -11.46 -26.74 -7.91
N PRO A 233 -10.57 -26.96 -8.91
CA PRO A 233 -9.48 -27.94 -8.79
C PRO A 233 -8.55 -27.68 -7.61
N ALA A 234 -8.18 -26.42 -7.35
CA ALA A 234 -7.29 -26.07 -6.23
C ALA A 234 -7.93 -26.42 -4.88
N ALA A 235 -9.22 -26.13 -4.70
CA ALA A 235 -9.97 -26.52 -3.51
C ALA A 235 -10.07 -28.03 -3.35
N ARG A 236 -10.31 -28.77 -4.44
CA ARG A 236 -10.32 -30.25 -4.43
C ARG A 236 -8.95 -30.80 -4.03
N GLN A 237 -7.87 -30.28 -4.61
CA GLN A 237 -6.51 -30.68 -4.27
C GLN A 237 -6.20 -30.40 -2.80
N ALA A 238 -6.52 -29.20 -2.30
CA ALA A 238 -6.33 -28.86 -0.90
C ALA A 238 -7.10 -29.80 0.04
N ALA A 239 -8.36 -30.12 -0.28
CA ALA A 239 -9.17 -31.04 0.52
C ALA A 239 -8.62 -32.48 0.53
N VAL A 240 -8.02 -32.94 -0.57
CA VAL A 240 -7.35 -34.25 -0.63
C VAL A 240 -6.04 -34.22 0.16
N LEU A 241 -5.21 -33.20 -0.04
CA LEU A 241 -3.94 -33.05 0.68
C LEU A 241 -4.14 -32.91 2.18
N GLU A 242 -5.20 -32.24 2.63
CA GLU A 242 -5.51 -32.09 4.05
C GLU A 242 -5.80 -33.44 4.73
N LYS A 243 -6.38 -34.42 4.02
CA LYS A 243 -6.63 -35.77 4.53
C LYS A 243 -5.35 -36.61 4.61
N VAL A 244 -4.41 -36.36 3.70
CA VAL A 244 -3.16 -37.13 3.55
C VAL A 244 -1.98 -36.39 4.19
N ARG A 245 -2.21 -35.20 4.79
CA ARG A 245 -1.15 -34.45 5.45
C ARG A 245 -0.54 -35.30 6.57
N PRO A 246 0.79 -35.28 6.74
CA PRO A 246 1.45 -36.11 7.74
C PRO A 246 0.86 -35.98 9.15
N ALA A 247 0.50 -34.77 9.57
CA ALA A 247 -0.13 -34.50 10.86
C ALA A 247 -1.53 -35.14 11.00
N ALA A 248 -2.35 -35.14 9.95
CA ALA A 248 -3.68 -35.78 9.99
C ALA A 248 -3.56 -37.30 10.04
N LEU A 249 -2.60 -37.87 9.29
CA LEU A 249 -2.33 -39.31 9.32
C LEU A 249 -1.80 -39.75 10.69
N ALA A 250 -0.86 -39.00 11.28
CA ALA A 250 -0.32 -39.26 12.61
C ALA A 250 -1.42 -39.15 13.69
N SER A 251 -2.23 -38.09 13.66
CA SER A 251 -3.36 -37.92 14.59
C SER A 251 -4.41 -39.02 14.44
N ALA A 252 -4.75 -39.42 13.20
CA ALA A 252 -5.69 -40.52 12.96
C ALA A 252 -5.15 -41.86 13.45
N LEU A 253 -3.83 -42.07 13.36
CA LEU A 253 -3.17 -43.28 13.86
C LEU A 253 -3.13 -43.32 15.39
N ALA A 254 -2.82 -42.20 16.05
CA ALA A 254 -2.87 -42.05 17.51
C ALA A 254 -4.28 -42.33 18.04
N ARG A 255 -5.29 -41.63 17.53
CA ARG A 255 -6.70 -41.84 17.92
C ARG A 255 -7.14 -43.30 17.80
N ARG A 256 -6.75 -43.98 16.72
CA ARG A 256 -7.09 -45.40 16.50
C ARG A 256 -6.34 -46.35 17.43
N ALA A 257 -5.17 -45.97 17.93
CA ALA A 257 -4.48 -46.72 18.97
C ALA A 257 -5.21 -46.56 20.31
N ASP A 258 -5.55 -45.32 20.69
CA ASP A 258 -6.29 -45.00 21.91
C ASP A 258 -7.66 -45.70 21.97
N GLU A 259 -8.38 -45.76 20.84
CA GLU A 259 -9.67 -46.47 20.74
C GLU A 259 -9.54 -47.97 21.07
N VAL A 260 -8.43 -48.59 20.67
CA VAL A 260 -8.20 -50.03 20.89
C VAL A 260 -7.71 -50.29 22.31
N GLU A 261 -6.93 -49.37 22.87
CA GLU A 261 -6.54 -49.39 24.27
C GLU A 261 -7.77 -49.28 25.18
N ALA A 262 -8.61 -48.26 24.96
CA ALA A 262 -9.86 -48.09 25.69
C ALA A 262 -10.79 -49.31 25.56
N ALA A 263 -10.87 -49.93 24.38
CA ALA A 263 -11.64 -51.16 24.19
C ALA A 263 -11.06 -52.36 24.96
N SER A 264 -9.73 -52.44 25.09
CA SER A 264 -9.07 -53.49 25.88
C SER A 264 -9.28 -53.30 27.37
N ASP A 265 -9.28 -52.05 27.84
CA ASP A 265 -9.52 -51.71 29.25
C ASP A 265 -10.99 -51.94 29.62
N ALA A 266 -11.93 -51.54 28.74
CA ALA A 266 -13.35 -51.87 28.92
C ALA A 266 -13.63 -53.38 28.89
N LEU A 267 -12.84 -54.17 28.14
CA LEU A 267 -12.92 -55.62 28.19
C LEU A 267 -12.41 -56.17 29.54
N LEU A 268 -11.32 -55.61 30.06
CA LEU A 268 -10.77 -55.97 31.37
C LEU A 268 -11.74 -55.65 32.51
N GLU A 269 -12.36 -54.47 32.50
CA GLU A 269 -13.36 -54.07 33.49
C GLU A 269 -14.57 -55.01 33.50
N ARG A 270 -15.10 -55.37 32.31
CA ARG A 270 -16.19 -56.35 32.19
C ARG A 270 -15.81 -57.75 32.69
N PHE A 271 -14.56 -58.17 32.47
CA PHE A 271 -14.07 -59.44 33.00
C PHE A 271 -14.00 -59.42 34.52
N ILE A 272 -13.50 -58.35 35.12
CA ILE A 272 -13.45 -58.18 36.59
C ILE A 272 -14.87 -58.13 37.19
N ALA A 273 -15.82 -57.53 36.48
CA ALA A 273 -17.24 -57.52 36.87
C ALA A 273 -17.94 -58.88 36.74
N GLY A 274 -17.27 -59.90 36.17
CA GLY A 274 -17.82 -61.23 35.95
C GLY A 274 -18.75 -61.35 34.73
N GLU A 275 -18.77 -60.34 33.85
CA GLU A 275 -19.65 -60.26 32.67
C GLU A 275 -19.01 -60.89 31.41
N ALA A 276 -17.79 -61.38 31.51
CA ALA A 276 -17.05 -61.99 30.39
C ALA A 276 -17.25 -63.52 30.34
N GLY A 277 -17.36 -64.07 29.13
CA GLY A 277 -17.67 -65.47 28.83
C GLY A 277 -16.58 -66.50 29.19
N GLY A 278 -16.07 -66.46 30.44
CA GLY A 278 -15.00 -67.31 30.94
C GLY A 278 -13.60 -66.79 30.66
N VAL A 279 -12.61 -67.38 31.35
CA VAL A 279 -11.19 -66.98 31.26
C VAL A 279 -10.65 -67.12 29.84
N ASP A 280 -10.95 -68.23 29.18
CA ASP A 280 -10.40 -68.52 27.85
C ASP A 280 -10.91 -67.53 26.78
N ALA A 281 -12.19 -67.16 26.83
CA ALA A 281 -12.77 -66.18 25.91
C ALA A 281 -12.22 -64.77 26.16
N PHE A 282 -12.01 -64.40 27.42
CA PHE A 282 -11.38 -63.14 27.78
C PHE A 282 -9.95 -63.07 27.25
N VAL A 283 -9.13 -64.08 27.52
CA VAL A 283 -7.72 -64.11 27.07
C VAL A 283 -7.65 -64.01 25.55
N ALA A 284 -8.49 -64.74 24.82
CA ALA A 284 -8.52 -64.70 23.36
C ALA A 284 -8.81 -63.29 22.80
N GLU A 285 -9.86 -62.60 23.29
CA GLU A 285 -10.19 -61.26 22.81
C GLU A 285 -9.25 -60.17 23.34
N TYR A 286 -8.75 -60.31 24.57
CA TYR A 286 -7.81 -59.35 25.17
C TYR A 286 -6.46 -59.35 24.45
N VAL A 287 -5.89 -60.54 24.19
CA VAL A 287 -4.64 -60.67 23.43
C VAL A 287 -4.81 -60.07 22.04
N LYS A 288 -5.91 -60.36 21.34
CA LYS A 288 -6.20 -59.81 20.02
C LYS A 288 -6.30 -58.27 20.02
N LEU A 289 -6.90 -57.66 21.04
CA LEU A 289 -6.95 -56.21 21.18
C LEU A 289 -5.57 -55.63 21.49
N ARG A 290 -4.81 -56.21 22.42
CA ARG A 290 -3.46 -55.72 22.77
C ARG A 290 -2.45 -55.91 21.64
N THR A 291 -2.49 -57.01 20.88
CA THR A 291 -1.69 -57.18 19.65
C THR A 291 -1.99 -56.05 18.66
N ARG A 292 -3.27 -55.75 18.43
CA ARG A 292 -3.67 -54.65 17.54
C ARG A 292 -3.26 -53.27 18.05
N PHE A 293 -3.24 -53.06 19.36
CA PHE A 293 -2.73 -51.83 19.97
C PHE A 293 -1.23 -51.69 19.71
N HIS A 294 -0.43 -52.70 20.04
CA HIS A 294 1.02 -52.66 19.85
C HIS A 294 1.42 -52.53 18.37
N GLU A 295 0.70 -53.19 17.46
CA GLU A 295 0.90 -53.00 16.02
C GLU A 295 0.66 -51.54 15.57
N ARG A 296 -0.36 -50.88 16.12
CA ARG A 296 -0.66 -49.48 15.80
C ARG A 296 0.32 -48.52 16.46
N ASP A 297 0.72 -48.81 17.69
CA ASP A 297 1.67 -47.99 18.43
C ASP A 297 3.07 -48.03 17.80
N LEU A 298 3.53 -49.21 17.37
CA LEU A 298 4.77 -49.35 16.59
C LEU A 298 4.70 -48.57 15.27
N LYS A 299 3.57 -48.63 14.56
CA LYS A 299 3.35 -47.83 13.34
C LYS A 299 3.33 -46.34 13.64
N ARG A 300 2.79 -45.92 14.79
CA ARG A 300 2.76 -44.52 15.24
C ARG A 300 4.16 -44.01 15.51
N GLN A 301 4.95 -44.75 16.28
CA GLN A 301 6.34 -44.41 16.57
C GLN A 301 7.19 -44.34 15.29
N ALA A 302 7.03 -45.31 14.38
CA ALA A 302 7.71 -45.29 13.08
C ALA A 302 7.26 -44.10 12.21
N ALA A 303 5.97 -43.75 12.23
CA ALA A 303 5.44 -42.58 11.54
C ALA A 303 5.96 -41.27 12.16
N GLU A 304 6.07 -41.16 13.49
CA GLU A 304 6.62 -39.99 14.17
C GLU A 304 8.09 -39.77 13.80
N GLN A 305 8.89 -40.83 13.72
CA GLN A 305 10.30 -40.74 13.29
C GLN A 305 10.40 -40.33 11.81
N THR A 306 9.69 -41.01 10.91
CA THR A 306 9.81 -40.79 9.46
C THR A 306 9.09 -39.55 8.95
N LEU A 307 7.97 -39.18 9.55
CA LEU A 307 7.17 -38.01 9.18
C LEU A 307 7.53 -36.78 10.02
N GLY A 308 8.02 -36.96 11.25
CA GLY A 308 8.50 -35.86 12.09
C GLY A 308 9.81 -35.25 11.58
N GLU A 309 10.74 -36.08 11.08
CA GLU A 309 11.97 -35.61 10.43
C GLU A 309 11.71 -34.88 9.10
N ARG A 310 10.65 -35.26 8.38
CA ARG A 310 10.21 -34.58 7.14
C ARG A 310 9.30 -33.37 7.38
N GLY A 311 8.78 -33.20 8.59
CA GLY A 311 7.96 -32.05 9.00
C GLY A 311 8.79 -30.83 9.44
N ALA A 312 10.11 -30.99 9.62
CA ALA A 312 11.03 -29.87 9.62
C ALA A 312 11.19 -29.39 8.16
N GLU A 313 10.33 -28.44 7.74
CA GLU A 313 10.38 -27.86 6.40
C GLU A 313 11.82 -27.48 6.02
N PRO A 314 12.28 -27.80 4.79
CA PRO A 314 13.46 -27.16 4.26
C PRO A 314 13.17 -25.67 4.17
N ARG A 315 14.02 -24.84 4.79
CA ARG A 315 14.10 -23.40 4.50
C ARG A 315 13.98 -23.22 2.99
N ALA A 316 12.96 -22.49 2.55
CA ALA A 316 12.73 -22.15 1.15
C ALA A 316 13.99 -21.49 0.57
N GLY A 317 14.84 -22.32 -0.03
CA GLY A 317 15.99 -21.94 -0.83
C GLY A 317 15.53 -21.79 -2.27
N ALA A 318 15.80 -20.62 -2.80
CA ALA A 318 15.78 -20.25 -4.20
C ALA A 318 15.79 -21.42 -5.21
N CYS A 319 14.77 -21.47 -6.06
CA CYS A 319 14.91 -21.98 -7.41
C CYS A 319 14.41 -20.88 -8.34
N GLY A 320 15.36 -20.19 -8.96
CA GLY A 320 15.11 -19.38 -10.13
C GLY A 320 15.04 -20.27 -11.36
N PHE A 321 14.02 -20.04 -12.17
CA PHE A 321 14.07 -19.97 -13.62
C PHE A 321 13.04 -18.92 -14.05
#